data_AF-X1C8Y6-F1
#
_entry.id   AF-X1C8Y6-F1
#
_cell.length_a   1.000
_cell.length_b   1.000
_cell.length_c   1.000
_cell.angle_alpha   90.00
_cell.angle_beta   90.00
_cell.angle_gamma   90.00
#
_symmetry.space_group_name_H-M   'P 1'
#
loop_
_entity.id
_entity.type
_entity.pdbx_description
1 polymer ?
#
loop_
_entity_poly.entity_id
_entity_poly.type
_entity_poly.pdbx_seq_one_letter_code
_entity_poly.pdbx_strand_id
1 'polypeptide(L)'
;MQVPVLDLKAQYAAIKDEVMRAITDVCESQLFALGPAVAEFEEKIAAYCGSKYAIGVSSGTDALLVSLMALEVKPGDEVITSPFTFFATAGSVARLGAKPVFVDIDPDSYNIDASRIEEKITEKTRAIIPVHLFG
;
A
#
# COMPACT_ATOMS: atom_id res chain seq x y z
N MET A 1 -3.25 2.72 -35.92
CA MET A 1 -3.73 1.87 -34.82
C MET A 1 -3.12 2.41 -33.53
N GLN A 2 -3.93 2.75 -32.52
CA GLN A 2 -3.43 3.18 -31.22
C GLN A 2 -3.53 2.00 -30.25
N VAL A 3 -2.44 1.67 -29.57
CA VAL A 3 -2.40 0.65 -28.52
C VAL A 3 -2.34 1.39 -27.17
N PRO A 4 -3.39 1.31 -26.33
CA PRO A 4 -3.37 1.97 -25.02
C PRO A 4 -2.41 1.25 -24.06
N VAL A 5 -1.74 2.01 -23.20
CA VAL A 5 -0.85 1.45 -22.15
C VAL A 5 -1.62 0.66 -21.10
N LEU A 6 -2.87 1.03 -20.83
CA LEU A 6 -3.79 0.35 -19.92
C LEU A 6 -5.24 0.54 -20.40
N ASP A 7 -5.98 -0.54 -20.62
CA ASP A 7 -7.38 -0.49 -21.08
C ASP A 7 -8.36 -0.94 -19.98
N LEU A 8 -8.78 0.02 -19.15
CA LEU A 8 -9.77 -0.21 -18.10
C LEU A 8 -11.19 -0.41 -18.65
N LYS A 9 -11.47 -0.01 -19.90
CA LYS A 9 -12.79 -0.20 -20.50
C LYS A 9 -13.03 -1.68 -20.80
N ALA A 10 -12.02 -2.35 -21.36
CA ALA A 10 -12.07 -3.78 -21.63
C ALA A 10 -12.25 -4.59 -20.33
N GLN A 11 -11.49 -4.25 -19.28
CA GLN A 11 -11.62 -4.91 -17.97
C GLN A 11 -13.02 -4.72 -17.39
N TYR A 12 -13.52 -3.48 -17.31
CA TYR A 12 -14.85 -3.19 -16.77
C TYR A 12 -15.96 -3.89 -17.55
N ALA A 13 -15.87 -3.93 -18.89
CA ALA A 13 -16.86 -4.61 -19.72
C ALA A 13 -17.01 -6.10 -19.38
N ALA A 14 -15.93 -6.77 -18.97
CA ALA A 14 -15.94 -8.19 -18.62
C ALA A 14 -16.64 -8.49 -17.28
N ILE A 15 -16.71 -7.51 -16.37
CA ILE A 15 -17.28 -7.68 -15.01
C ILE A 15 -18.45 -6.73 -14.73
N LYS A 16 -18.98 -6.08 -15.78
CA LYS A 16 -19.94 -4.96 -15.65
C LYS A 16 -21.16 -5.32 -14.83
N ASP A 17 -21.78 -6.46 -15.12
CA ASP A 17 -23.04 -6.84 -14.47
C ASP A 17 -22.86 -7.14 -12.98
N GLU A 18 -21.72 -7.71 -12.60
CA GLU A 18 -21.34 -7.95 -11.20
C GLU A 18 -21.10 -6.63 -10.46
N VAL A 19 -20.35 -5.70 -11.08
CA VAL A 19 -20.09 -4.37 -10.52
C VAL A 19 -21.38 -3.58 -10.34
N MET A 20 -22.26 -3.57 -11.35
CA MET A 20 -23.52 -2.83 -11.28
C MET A 20 -24.44 -3.39 -10.20
N ARG A 21 -24.48 -4.72 -10.02
CA ARG A 21 -25.24 -5.33 -8.92
C ARG A 21 -24.70 -4.89 -7.56
N ALA A 22 -23.40 -5.00 -7.33
CA ALA A 22 -22.79 -4.59 -6.07
C ALA A 22 -23.03 -3.10 -5.75
N ILE A 23 -22.98 -2.22 -6.75
CA ILE A 23 -23.31 -0.79 -6.59
C ILE A 23 -24.78 -0.61 -6.22
N THR A 24 -25.70 -1.29 -6.92
CA THR A 24 -27.13 -1.23 -6.61
C THR A 24 -27.41 -1.70 -5.19
N ASP A 25 -26.85 -2.83 -4.77
CA ASP A 25 -27.05 -3.38 -3.42
C ASP A 25 -26.62 -2.39 -2.32
N VAL A 26 -25.47 -1.72 -2.51
CA VAL A 26 -25.00 -0.67 -1.58
C VAL A 26 -25.96 0.52 -1.58
N CYS A 27 -26.37 1.00 -2.76
CA CYS A 27 -27.34 2.09 -2.88
C CYS A 27 -28.69 1.75 -2.25
N GLU A 28 -29.21 0.55 -2.41
CA GLU A 28 -30.47 0.14 -1.78
C GLU A 28 -30.33 0.02 -0.25
N SER A 29 -29.18 -0.43 0.24
CA SER A 29 -28.91 -0.52 1.68
C SER A 29 -28.73 0.84 2.39
N GLN A 30 -28.34 1.88 1.66
CA GLN A 30 -27.96 3.21 2.17
C GLN A 30 -26.76 3.21 3.16
N LEU A 31 -26.02 2.10 3.27
CA LEU A 31 -24.86 1.96 4.16
C LEU A 31 -23.55 2.28 3.42
N PHE A 32 -23.27 3.58 3.25
CA PHE A 32 -22.16 4.05 2.41
C PHE A 32 -20.78 4.08 3.09
N ALA A 33 -20.71 3.96 4.41
CA ALA A 33 -19.45 3.99 5.16
C ALA A 33 -19.44 2.90 6.23
N LEU A 34 -18.33 2.16 6.30
CA LEU A 34 -18.13 1.07 7.27
C LEU A 34 -19.28 0.04 7.28
N GLY A 35 -19.88 -0.20 6.10
CA GLY A 35 -20.97 -1.14 5.90
C GLY A 35 -20.51 -2.59 5.71
N PRO A 36 -21.45 -3.54 5.58
CA PRO A 36 -21.14 -4.97 5.48
C PRO A 36 -20.26 -5.33 4.29
N ALA A 37 -20.38 -4.61 3.16
CA ALA A 37 -19.53 -4.82 1.98
C ALA A 37 -18.03 -4.58 2.28
N VAL A 38 -17.71 -3.65 3.20
CA VAL A 38 -16.33 -3.41 3.63
C VAL A 38 -15.83 -4.56 4.48
N ALA A 39 -16.61 -5.01 5.47
CA ALA A 39 -16.23 -6.13 6.34
C ALA A 39 -16.02 -7.43 5.55
N GLU A 40 -16.93 -7.74 4.61
CA GLU A 40 -16.79 -8.91 3.73
C GLU A 40 -15.54 -8.81 2.84
N PHE A 41 -15.24 -7.62 2.32
CA PHE A 41 -14.03 -7.39 1.55
C PHE A 41 -12.76 -7.58 2.39
N GLU A 42 -12.72 -7.06 3.61
CA GLU A 42 -11.60 -7.23 4.53
C GLU A 42 -11.34 -8.70 4.86
N GLU A 43 -12.39 -9.50 5.12
CA GLU A 43 -12.26 -10.94 5.34
C GLU A 43 -11.67 -11.66 4.12
N LYS A 44 -12.16 -11.34 2.91
CA LYS A 44 -11.67 -11.92 1.66
C LYS A 44 -10.22 -11.54 1.36
N ILE A 45 -9.84 -10.29 1.60
CA ILE A 45 -8.46 -9.83 1.39
C ILE A 45 -7.51 -10.44 2.40
N ALA A 46 -7.91 -10.55 3.68
CA ALA A 46 -7.10 -11.23 4.68
C ALA A 46 -6.82 -12.68 4.26
N ALA A 47 -7.85 -13.40 3.80
CA ALA A 47 -7.72 -14.75 3.29
C ALA A 47 -6.82 -14.81 2.03
N TYR A 48 -7.01 -13.90 1.07
CA TYR A 48 -6.21 -13.84 -0.17
C TYR A 48 -4.72 -13.60 0.11
N CYS A 49 -4.41 -12.68 1.04
CA CYS A 49 -3.05 -12.35 1.42
C CYS A 49 -2.42 -13.35 2.41
N GLY A 50 -3.18 -14.33 2.92
CA GLY A 50 -2.73 -15.24 3.97
C GLY A 50 -2.47 -14.54 5.32
N SER A 51 -3.09 -13.38 5.57
CA SER A 51 -2.97 -12.65 6.82
C SER A 51 -4.14 -12.95 7.76
N LYS A 52 -3.96 -12.71 9.07
CA LYS A 52 -5.04 -12.87 10.05
C LYS A 52 -6.09 -11.76 9.98
N TYR A 53 -5.68 -10.57 9.53
CA TYR A 53 -6.50 -9.36 9.50
C TYR A 53 -6.23 -8.56 8.22
N ALA A 54 -7.23 -7.80 7.78
CA ALA A 54 -7.12 -6.72 6.82
C ALA A 54 -7.93 -5.52 7.31
N ILE A 55 -7.48 -4.30 7.00
CA ILE A 55 -8.16 -3.06 7.38
C ILE A 55 -8.22 -2.17 6.14
N GLY A 56 -9.42 -1.86 5.69
CA GLY A 56 -9.70 -0.97 4.57
C GLY A 56 -9.44 0.48 4.93
N VAL A 57 -8.69 1.18 4.08
CA VAL A 57 -8.39 2.61 4.21
C VAL A 57 -8.54 3.32 2.87
N SER A 58 -8.36 4.65 2.84
CA SER A 58 -8.66 5.48 1.67
C SER A 58 -7.71 5.27 0.48
N SER A 59 -6.47 4.86 0.73
CA SER A 59 -5.42 4.74 -0.29
C SER A 59 -4.21 3.93 0.21
N GLY A 60 -3.33 3.52 -0.71
CA GLY A 60 -2.04 2.89 -0.35
C GLY A 60 -1.12 3.81 0.47
N THR A 61 -1.18 5.13 0.24
CA THR A 61 -0.44 6.13 1.05
C THR A 61 -0.92 6.13 2.50
N ASP A 62 -2.24 6.13 2.71
CA ASP A 62 -2.82 6.05 4.04
C ASP A 62 -2.54 4.69 4.68
N ALA A 63 -2.51 3.59 3.92
CA ALA A 63 -2.14 2.28 4.43
C ALA A 63 -0.72 2.27 5.03
N LEU A 64 0.24 2.88 4.33
CA LEU A 64 1.60 3.07 4.87
C LEU A 64 1.61 3.97 6.11
N LEU A 65 0.87 5.08 6.07
CA LEU A 65 0.82 6.04 7.17
C LEU A 65 0.25 5.41 8.44
N VAL A 66 -0.92 4.76 8.38
CA VAL A 66 -1.54 4.14 9.55
C VAL A 66 -0.70 2.97 10.09
N SER A 67 0.00 2.24 9.22
CA SER A 67 0.92 1.18 9.64
C SER A 67 2.09 1.75 10.45
N LEU A 68 2.69 2.85 9.99
CA LEU A 68 3.76 3.52 10.71
C LEU A 68 3.26 4.15 12.03
N MET A 69 2.04 4.70 12.04
CA MET A 69 1.41 5.20 13.27
C MET A 69 1.16 4.07 14.29
N ALA A 70 0.72 2.90 13.83
CA ALA A 70 0.51 1.72 14.68
C ALA A 70 1.83 1.16 15.23
N LEU A 71 2.94 1.36 14.53
CA LEU A 71 4.31 1.08 15.00
C LEU A 71 4.90 2.21 15.87
N GLU A 72 4.10 3.24 16.20
CA GLU A 72 4.48 4.39 17.02
C GLU A 72 5.69 5.17 16.49
N VAL A 73 5.89 5.18 15.16
CA VAL A 73 6.93 5.98 14.50
C VAL A 73 6.66 7.46 14.75
N LYS A 74 7.67 8.17 15.27
CA LYS A 74 7.56 9.55 15.72
C LYS A 74 8.66 10.44 15.15
N PRO A 75 8.56 11.77 15.32
CA PRO A 75 9.61 12.68 14.88
C PRO A 75 11.00 12.30 15.42
N GLY A 76 11.99 12.29 14.52
CA GLY A 76 13.36 11.91 14.84
C GLY A 76 13.70 10.43 14.70
N ASP A 77 12.71 9.55 14.51
CA ASP A 77 12.95 8.16 14.11
C ASP A 77 13.40 8.06 12.65
N GLU A 78 14.04 6.96 12.31
CA GLU A 78 14.47 6.62 10.95
C GLU A 78 13.67 5.43 10.40
N VAL A 79 13.25 5.53 9.14
CA VAL A 79 12.60 4.44 8.41
C VAL A 79 13.37 4.19 7.13
N ILE A 80 13.88 2.97 6.98
CA ILE A 80 14.70 2.58 5.84
C ILE A 80 13.79 2.23 4.66
N THR A 81 14.11 2.72 3.46
CA THR A 81 13.46 2.33 2.20
C THR A 81 14.40 2.58 1.02
N SER A 82 13.91 2.48 -0.22
CA SER A 82 14.67 2.78 -1.44
C SER A 82 14.35 4.17 -2.00
N PRO A 83 15.30 4.88 -2.63
CA PRO A 83 15.02 6.11 -3.38
C PRO A 83 14.34 5.81 -4.73
N PHE A 84 14.45 4.58 -5.23
CA PHE A 84 13.78 4.11 -6.44
C PHE A 84 12.44 3.47 -6.07
N THR A 85 11.46 4.32 -5.77
CA THR A 85 10.08 3.96 -5.42
C THR A 85 9.14 5.11 -5.79
N PHE A 86 7.83 4.90 -5.68
CA PHE A 86 6.86 5.99 -5.75
C PHE A 86 6.96 6.89 -4.51
N PHE A 87 6.79 8.21 -4.70
CA PHE A 87 7.02 9.21 -3.65
C PHE A 87 6.22 8.98 -2.36
N ALA A 88 5.07 8.28 -2.45
CA ALA A 88 4.23 7.97 -1.29
C ALA A 88 5.00 7.22 -0.19
N THR A 89 5.97 6.36 -0.54
CA THR A 89 6.74 5.59 0.44
C THR A 89 7.51 6.49 1.40
N ALA A 90 8.35 7.38 0.86
CA ALA A 90 9.12 8.33 1.66
C ALA A 90 8.21 9.46 2.20
N GLY A 91 7.17 9.84 1.44
CA GLY A 91 6.21 10.87 1.84
C GLY A 91 5.42 10.50 3.10
N SER A 92 5.00 9.25 3.25
CA SER A 92 4.32 8.78 4.47
C SER A 92 5.23 8.80 5.69
N VAL A 93 6.52 8.48 5.53
CA VAL A 93 7.52 8.60 6.60
C VAL A 93 7.71 10.07 7.00
N ALA A 94 7.94 10.94 6.02
CA ALA A 94 8.13 12.37 6.26
C ALA A 94 6.90 13.04 6.88
N ARG A 95 5.69 12.60 6.54
CA ARG A 95 4.42 13.10 7.10
C ARG A 95 4.31 12.88 8.61
N LEU A 96 4.99 11.89 9.17
CA LEU A 96 5.08 11.65 10.62
C LEU A 96 6.23 12.40 11.30
N GLY A 97 7.02 13.18 10.55
CA GLY A 97 8.23 13.85 11.05
C GLY A 97 9.43 12.91 11.22
N ALA A 98 9.30 11.64 10.84
CA ALA A 98 10.39 10.69 10.77
C ALA A 98 11.26 10.96 9.52
N LYS A 99 12.47 10.42 9.54
CA LYS A 99 13.46 10.59 8.47
C LYS A 99 13.51 9.34 7.58
N PRO A 100 13.22 9.45 6.28
CA PRO A 100 13.53 8.39 5.32
C PRO A 100 15.05 8.18 5.25
N VAL A 101 15.49 6.94 5.37
CA VAL A 101 16.88 6.54 5.15
C VAL A 101 16.92 5.65 3.92
N PHE A 102 17.75 6.03 2.94
CA PHE A 102 17.74 5.37 1.64
C PHE A 102 18.85 4.32 1.53
N VAL A 103 18.44 3.12 1.13
CA VAL A 103 19.29 2.03 0.65
C VAL A 103 19.05 1.92 -0.85
N ASP A 104 20.12 1.71 -1.60
CA ASP A 104 20.05 1.58 -3.06
C ASP A 104 19.32 0.30 -3.48
N ILE A 105 19.05 0.16 -4.78
CA ILE A 105 18.40 -1.03 -5.35
C ILE A 105 19.39 -2.05 -5.88
N ASP A 106 18.92 -3.29 -5.97
CA ASP A 106 19.47 -4.29 -6.87
C ASP A 106 19.03 -3.94 -8.31
N PRO A 107 19.96 -3.74 -9.27
CA PRO A 107 19.63 -3.31 -10.62
C PRO A 107 18.86 -4.36 -11.44
N ASP A 108 18.91 -5.64 -11.07
CA ASP A 108 18.23 -6.72 -11.81
C ASP A 108 16.75 -6.82 -11.40
N SER A 109 16.46 -6.65 -10.10
CA SER A 109 15.09 -6.71 -9.57
C SER A 109 14.41 -5.35 -9.41
N TYR A 110 15.17 -4.26 -9.44
CA TYR A 110 14.75 -2.89 -9.10
C TYR A 110 14.21 -2.72 -7.67
N ASN A 111 14.32 -3.75 -6.83
CA ASN A 111 13.93 -3.69 -5.43
C ASN A 111 15.12 -3.30 -4.55
N ILE A 112 14.84 -2.91 -3.31
CA ILE A 112 15.89 -2.55 -2.32
C ILE A 112 16.94 -3.66 -2.18
N ASP A 113 18.22 -3.30 -2.25
CA ASP A 113 19.33 -4.25 -2.08
C ASP A 113 19.43 -4.66 -0.60
N ALA A 114 18.95 -5.86 -0.29
CA ALA A 114 18.92 -6.39 1.05
C ALA A 114 20.31 -6.48 1.70
N SER A 115 21.36 -6.68 0.91
CA SER A 115 22.74 -6.78 1.43
C SER A 115 23.28 -5.45 1.97
N ARG A 116 22.67 -4.33 1.56
CA ARG A 116 23.07 -2.97 1.94
C ARG A 116 22.17 -2.36 3.02
N ILE A 117 21.21 -3.11 3.55
CA ILE A 117 20.30 -2.63 4.60
C ILE A 117 21.03 -2.49 5.93
N GLU A 118 21.81 -3.49 6.32
CA GLU A 118 22.41 -3.57 7.66
C GLU A 118 23.32 -2.36 7.96
N GLU A 119 24.07 -1.87 6.96
CA GLU A 119 24.93 -0.68 7.09
C GLU A 119 24.16 0.64 7.32
N LYS A 120 22.84 0.66 7.10
CA LYS A 120 21.99 1.84 7.31
C LYS A 120 21.23 1.79 8.63
N ILE A 121 21.28 0.68 9.36
CA ILE A 121 20.58 0.56 10.64
C ILE A 121 21.31 1.40 11.70
N THR A 122 20.54 2.20 12.42
CA THR A 122 20.99 3.01 13.55
C THR A 122 20.11 2.74 14.78
N GLU A 123 20.49 3.30 15.93
CA GLU A 123 19.64 3.30 17.13
C GLU A 123 18.28 4.00 16.95
N LYS A 124 18.13 4.80 15.89
CA LYS A 124 16.90 5.51 15.53
C LYS A 124 16.03 4.74 14.54
N THR A 125 16.53 3.66 13.94
CA THR A 125 15.77 2.88 12.97
C THR A 125 14.59 2.19 13.65
N ARG A 126 13.37 2.42 13.14
CA ARG A 126 12.13 1.81 13.65
C ARG A 126 11.51 0.81 12.70
N ALA A 127 11.66 1.03 11.41
CA ALA A 127 11.04 0.18 10.39
C ALA A 127 11.89 0.16 9.12
N ILE A 128 11.67 -0.88 8.32
CA ILE A 128 12.16 -1.00 6.95
C ILE A 128 10.92 -1.20 6.07
N ILE A 129 10.79 -0.39 5.02
CA ILE A 129 9.72 -0.51 4.02
C ILE A 129 10.37 -0.95 2.69
N PRO A 130 10.50 -2.26 2.45
CA PRO A 130 10.77 -2.75 1.10
C PRO A 130 9.56 -2.48 0.22
N VAL A 131 9.80 -2.21 -1.06
CA VAL A 131 8.75 -2.00 -2.06
C VAL A 131 8.87 -3.14 -3.05
N HIS A 132 7.76 -3.82 -3.32
CA HIS A 132 7.65 -4.80 -4.40
C HIS A 132 7.31 -4.05 -5.68
N LEU A 133 8.35 -3.55 -6.35
CA LEU A 133 8.20 -2.62 -7.46
C LEU A 133 7.86 -3.37 -8.76
N PHE A 134 6.97 -2.79 -9.57
CA PHE A 134 6.49 -3.31 -10.87
C PHE A 134 5.65 -4.60 -10.86
N GLY A 135 5.41 -5.20 -9.70
CA GLY A 135 4.54 -6.38 -9.52
C GLY A 135 5.25 -7.70 -9.80
#